data_AF-A0A7V2TNP4-F1
#
_entry.id   AF-A0A7V2TNP4-F1
#
_cell.length_a   1.000
_cell.length_b   1.000
_cell.length_c   1.000
_cell.angle_alpha   90.00
_cell.angle_beta   90.00
_cell.angle_gamma   90.00
#
_symmetry.space_group_name_H-M   'P 1'
#
loop_
_entity.id
_entity.type
_entity.pdbx_description
1 polymer ?
#
loop_
_entity_poly.entity_id
_entity_poly.type
_entity_poly.pdbx_seq_one_letter_code
_entity_poly.pdbx_strand_id
1 'polypeptide(L)'
;MAAKNSYTADDIKVLEGLEAVRKRPAMYIGDTGLRGLHHLVFEVVDNSVDEALAGFCSVIRVTVHIDNSVTVEDNGRGIPVAPMQDSSYRGKSALEVVMTVLHSGGKFDQNTYKVSGGLHGVGVSCVNALSKWLEARVWRDGFEWFMSFERGMVKTPLEKRDRTNRTGTRITFLPDSDIFEETIFDSEILLNRLRE
;
A
#
# COMPACT_ATOMS: atom_id res chain seq x y z
N MET A 1 -23.31 -44.17 -11.75
CA MET A 1 -21.84 -44.14 -11.97
C MET A 1 -21.28 -43.02 -11.12
N ALA A 2 -20.34 -43.31 -10.21
CA ALA A 2 -19.66 -42.27 -9.45
C ALA A 2 -18.70 -41.53 -10.39
N ALA A 3 -18.80 -40.21 -10.48
CA ALA A 3 -17.85 -39.41 -11.22
C ALA A 3 -16.46 -39.61 -10.61
N LYS A 4 -15.51 -40.12 -11.39
CA LYS A 4 -14.09 -40.16 -11.01
C LYS A 4 -13.63 -38.72 -10.87
N ASN A 5 -13.54 -38.24 -9.62
CA ASN A 5 -12.97 -36.95 -9.30
C ASN A 5 -11.44 -37.08 -9.40
N SER A 6 -10.91 -37.08 -10.62
CA SER A 6 -9.47 -37.17 -10.85
C SER A 6 -8.84 -35.82 -10.56
N TYR A 7 -8.07 -35.74 -9.48
CA TYR A 7 -7.19 -34.62 -9.19
C TYR A 7 -5.96 -34.70 -10.12
N THR A 8 -5.76 -33.68 -10.94
CA THR A 8 -4.75 -33.61 -12.00
C THR A 8 -3.91 -32.34 -11.87
N ALA A 9 -2.88 -32.21 -12.70
CA ALA A 9 -2.07 -30.98 -12.73
C ALA A 9 -2.91 -29.73 -13.05
N ASP A 10 -4.00 -29.86 -13.82
CA ASP A 10 -4.88 -28.76 -14.20
C ASP A 10 -5.70 -28.21 -13.02
N ASP A 11 -5.81 -28.97 -11.92
CA ASP A 11 -6.46 -28.54 -10.68
C ASP A 11 -5.55 -27.66 -9.81
N ILE A 12 -4.24 -27.61 -10.11
CA ILE A 12 -3.28 -26.75 -9.42
C ILE A 12 -3.44 -25.32 -9.93
N LYS A 13 -3.88 -24.42 -9.04
CA LYS A 13 -4.01 -22.99 -9.34
C LYS A 13 -2.87 -22.22 -8.73
N VAL A 14 -2.17 -21.46 -9.55
CA VAL A 14 -1.19 -20.46 -9.13
C VAL A 14 -1.88 -19.11 -9.11
N LEU A 15 -1.81 -18.41 -7.97
CA LEU A 15 -2.29 -17.04 -7.82
C LEU A 15 -1.08 -16.12 -7.94
N GLU A 16 -1.08 -15.26 -8.96
CA GLU A 16 0.06 -14.37 -9.23
C GLU A 16 -0.11 -13.00 -8.55
N GLY A 17 1.00 -12.44 -8.07
CA GLY A 17 1.05 -11.09 -7.53
C GLY A 17 0.02 -10.83 -6.43
N LEU A 18 -0.77 -9.76 -6.61
CA LEU A 18 -1.76 -9.31 -5.63
C LEU A 18 -3.09 -10.09 -5.66
N GLU A 19 -3.27 -11.01 -6.61
CA GLU A 19 -4.46 -11.87 -6.64
C GLU A 19 -4.52 -12.76 -5.40
N ALA A 20 -3.37 -13.27 -4.95
CA ALA A 20 -3.26 -14.07 -3.72
C ALA A 20 -3.76 -13.30 -2.49
N VAL A 21 -3.40 -12.01 -2.39
CA VAL A 21 -3.83 -11.12 -1.30
C VAL A 21 -5.35 -10.98 -1.28
N ARG A 22 -5.95 -10.70 -2.44
CA ARG A 22 -7.41 -10.57 -2.56
C ARG A 22 -8.16 -11.87 -2.29
N LYS A 23 -7.57 -13.02 -2.64
CA LYS A 23 -8.19 -14.33 -2.41
C LYS A 23 -8.09 -14.80 -0.96
N ARG A 24 -7.08 -14.35 -0.24
CA ARG A 24 -6.74 -14.75 1.14
C ARG A 24 -6.38 -13.53 2.01
N PRO A 25 -7.24 -12.51 2.14
CA PRO A 25 -6.91 -11.24 2.80
C PRO A 25 -6.49 -11.43 4.26
N ALA A 26 -7.16 -12.31 5.01
CA ALA A 26 -6.86 -12.60 6.41
C ALA A 26 -5.41 -13.08 6.65
N MET A 27 -4.76 -13.70 5.65
CA MET A 27 -3.35 -14.09 5.77
C MET A 27 -2.41 -12.89 5.83
N TYR A 28 -2.81 -11.75 5.25
CA TYR A 28 -1.98 -10.56 5.13
C TYR A 28 -2.36 -9.48 6.14
N ILE A 29 -3.66 -9.31 6.42
CA ILE A 29 -4.18 -8.25 7.31
C ILE A 29 -4.91 -8.79 8.55
N GLY A 30 -4.85 -10.10 8.77
CA GLY A 30 -5.39 -10.79 9.94
C GLY A 30 -6.87 -11.17 9.84
N ASP A 31 -7.76 -10.27 9.45
CA ASP A 31 -9.18 -10.54 9.19
C ASP A 31 -9.78 -9.52 8.19
N THR A 32 -11.04 -9.70 7.81
CA THR A 32 -11.81 -8.80 6.92
C THR A 32 -12.91 -8.04 7.66
N GLY A 33 -12.85 -8.01 8.99
CA GLY A 33 -13.75 -7.25 9.83
C GLY A 33 -13.16 -5.89 10.19
N LEU A 34 -13.66 -5.29 11.27
CA LEU A 34 -13.27 -3.94 11.70
C LEU A 34 -11.77 -3.82 11.95
N ARG A 35 -11.14 -4.83 12.57
CA ARG A 35 -9.70 -4.81 12.86
C ARG A 35 -8.86 -4.80 11.58
N GLY A 36 -9.14 -5.70 10.64
CA GLY A 36 -8.46 -5.75 9.34
C GLY A 36 -8.65 -4.47 8.52
N LEU A 37 -9.85 -3.88 8.56
CA LEU A 37 -10.13 -2.60 7.91
C LEU A 37 -9.19 -1.49 8.42
N HIS A 38 -9.09 -1.33 9.74
CA HIS A 38 -8.21 -0.34 10.37
C HIS A 38 -6.73 -0.63 10.12
N HIS A 39 -6.36 -1.91 10.04
CA HIS A 39 -5.01 -2.32 9.74
C HIS A 39 -4.51 -1.79 8.39
N LEU A 40 -5.40 -1.59 7.41
CA LEU A 40 -5.03 -0.93 6.15
C LEU A 40 -4.50 0.49 6.38
N VAL A 41 -5.16 1.25 7.26
CA VAL A 41 -4.73 2.61 7.60
C VAL A 41 -3.40 2.57 8.33
N PHE A 42 -3.25 1.63 9.28
CA PHE A 42 -2.05 1.49 10.08
C PHE A 42 -0.82 1.15 9.24
N GLU A 43 -0.95 0.29 8.24
CA GLU A 43 0.15 -0.02 7.31
C GLU A 43 0.67 1.23 6.58
N VAL A 44 -0.22 2.15 6.18
CA VAL A 44 0.20 3.41 5.52
C VAL A 44 0.79 4.40 6.53
N VAL A 45 0.20 4.49 7.73
CA VAL A 45 0.71 5.34 8.82
C VAL A 45 2.09 4.86 9.28
N ASP A 46 2.30 3.58 9.47
CA ASP A 46 3.57 3.00 9.93
C ASP A 46 4.69 3.27 8.91
N ASN A 47 4.39 3.25 7.60
CA ASN A 47 5.34 3.70 6.58
C ASN A 47 5.73 5.19 6.73
N SER A 48 4.78 6.03 7.13
CA SER A 48 5.01 7.46 7.39
C SER A 48 5.81 7.68 8.70
N VAL A 49 5.56 6.84 9.72
CA VAL A 49 6.31 6.84 10.99
C VAL A 49 7.75 6.40 10.76
N ASP A 50 8.00 5.43 9.88
CA ASP A 50 9.37 5.00 9.55
C ASP A 50 10.20 6.15 8.93
N GLU A 51 9.58 7.03 8.14
CA GLU A 51 10.23 8.27 7.67
C GLU A 51 10.52 9.25 8.82
N ALA A 52 9.67 9.29 9.84
CA ALA A 52 9.87 10.14 11.03
C ALA A 52 11.01 9.59 11.90
N LEU A 53 11.05 8.27 12.12
CA LEU A 53 12.13 7.58 12.84
C LEU A 53 13.49 7.74 12.13
N ALA A 54 13.48 7.83 10.79
CA ALA A 54 14.66 8.14 10.00
C ALA A 54 15.05 9.64 10.01
N GLY A 55 14.24 10.51 10.63
CA GLY A 55 14.51 11.95 10.78
C GLY A 55 14.08 12.81 9.59
N PHE A 56 13.25 12.29 8.68
CA PHE A 56 12.82 13.01 7.48
C PHE A 56 11.38 13.51 7.52
N CYS A 57 10.52 12.90 8.34
CA CYS A 57 9.12 13.31 8.51
C CYS A 57 8.92 13.97 9.88
N SER A 58 8.14 15.05 9.90
CA SER A 58 7.75 15.76 11.13
C SER A 58 6.23 15.89 11.29
N VAL A 59 5.46 15.67 10.22
CA VAL A 59 4.00 15.79 10.23
C VAL A 59 3.40 14.65 9.42
N ILE A 60 2.49 13.91 10.05
CA ILE A 60 1.64 12.90 9.42
C ILE A 60 0.19 13.36 9.60
N ARG A 61 -0.60 13.38 8.53
CA ARG A 61 -2.02 13.72 8.54
C ARG A 61 -2.82 12.54 8.06
N VAL A 62 -3.76 12.10 8.89
CA VAL A 62 -4.77 11.09 8.52
C VAL A 62 -6.11 11.79 8.37
N THR A 63 -6.80 11.55 7.26
CA THR A 63 -8.12 12.10 6.97
C THR A 63 -9.05 10.98 6.55
N VAL A 64 -10.14 10.80 7.27
CA VAL A 64 -11.26 9.94 6.86
C VAL A 64 -12.27 10.82 6.14
N HIS A 65 -12.55 10.50 4.88
CA HIS A 65 -13.46 11.27 4.02
C HIS A 65 -14.91 10.78 4.16
N ILE A 66 -15.85 11.59 3.68
CA ILE A 66 -17.29 11.28 3.78
C ILE A 66 -17.69 10.04 2.97
N ASP A 67 -16.91 9.66 1.97
CA ASP A 67 -17.10 8.46 1.15
C ASP A 67 -16.43 7.22 1.76
N ASN A 68 -15.95 7.31 3.01
CA ASN A 68 -15.13 6.31 3.71
C ASN A 68 -13.79 5.99 3.02
N SER A 69 -13.31 6.82 2.10
CA SER A 69 -11.90 6.76 1.71
C SER A 69 -11.02 7.34 2.82
N VAL A 70 -9.76 6.92 2.88
CA VAL A 70 -8.78 7.44 3.83
C VAL A 70 -7.59 8.00 3.08
N THR A 71 -7.18 9.21 3.47
CA THR A 71 -5.89 9.79 3.08
C THR A 71 -4.92 9.74 4.25
N VAL A 72 -3.71 9.24 3.98
CA VAL A 72 -2.54 9.44 4.85
C VAL A 72 -1.52 10.26 4.06
N GLU A 73 -1.11 11.39 4.62
CA GLU A 73 -0.10 12.28 4.05
C GLU A 73 1.04 12.51 5.04
N ASP A 74 2.27 12.30 4.59
CA ASP A 74 3.49 12.66 5.30
C ASP A 74 4.26 13.77 4.59
N ASN A 75 5.20 14.38 5.31
CA ASN A 75 6.19 15.31 4.74
C ASN A 75 7.62 14.73 4.72
N GLY A 76 7.74 13.41 4.57
CA GLY A 76 9.03 12.71 4.47
C GLY A 76 9.74 12.94 3.14
N ARG A 77 10.62 11.99 2.75
CA ARG A 77 11.41 12.05 1.51
C ARG A 77 10.60 11.81 0.24
N GLY A 78 9.43 11.19 0.37
CA GLY A 78 8.65 10.69 -0.76
C GLY A 78 9.19 9.37 -1.32
N ILE A 79 8.28 8.44 -1.64
CA ILE A 79 8.61 7.16 -2.27
C ILE A 79 9.46 7.39 -3.54
N PRO A 80 10.53 6.62 -3.79
CA PRO A 80 11.30 6.76 -5.01
C PRO A 80 10.44 6.54 -6.28
N VAL A 81 10.63 7.40 -7.27
CA VAL A 81 9.89 7.38 -8.55
C VAL A 81 10.76 7.00 -9.74
N ALA A 82 12.08 6.88 -9.51
CA ALA A 82 13.02 6.49 -10.54
C ALA A 82 12.72 5.07 -11.07
N PRO A 83 13.03 4.78 -12.34
CA PRO A 83 12.93 3.43 -12.88
C PRO A 83 13.77 2.43 -12.09
N MET A 84 13.23 1.23 -11.91
CA MET A 84 13.93 0.12 -11.26
C MET A 84 15.13 -0.34 -12.11
N GLN A 85 16.25 -0.61 -11.44
CA GLN A 85 17.47 -1.15 -12.06
C GLN A 85 17.46 -2.68 -12.15
N ASP A 86 16.69 -3.35 -11.30
CA ASP A 86 16.51 -4.81 -11.32
C ASP A 86 15.91 -5.26 -12.66
N SER A 87 16.51 -6.28 -13.27
CA SER A 87 16.08 -6.80 -14.57
C SER A 87 14.65 -7.33 -14.58
N SER A 88 14.15 -7.83 -13.45
CA SER A 88 12.80 -8.40 -13.31
C SER A 88 11.71 -7.33 -13.36
N TYR A 89 12.06 -6.08 -13.06
CA TYR A 89 11.13 -4.95 -12.98
C TYR A 89 11.55 -3.77 -13.88
N ARG A 90 12.42 -4.01 -14.87
CA ARG A 90 12.95 -2.99 -15.76
C ARG A 90 11.82 -2.23 -16.44
N GLY A 91 11.90 -0.89 -16.41
CA GLY A 91 10.91 0.00 -17.02
C GLY A 91 9.74 0.37 -16.09
N LYS A 92 9.59 -0.29 -14.95
CA LYS A 92 8.66 0.13 -13.89
C LYS A 92 9.31 1.15 -12.97
N SER A 93 8.53 2.10 -12.47
CA SER A 93 9.01 3.00 -11.41
C SER A 93 9.09 2.25 -10.08
N ALA A 94 9.95 2.70 -9.17
CA ALA A 94 9.98 2.15 -7.81
C ALA A 94 8.62 2.31 -7.11
N LEU A 95 7.89 3.41 -7.34
CA LEU A 95 6.51 3.59 -6.86
C LEU A 95 5.57 2.50 -7.35
N GLU A 96 5.62 2.14 -8.63
CA GLU A 96 4.80 1.06 -9.17
C GLU A 96 5.13 -0.27 -8.51
N VAL A 97 6.43 -0.58 -8.35
CA VAL A 97 6.87 -1.85 -7.78
C VAL A 97 6.41 -1.99 -6.33
N VAL A 98 6.62 -0.99 -5.47
CA VAL A 98 6.20 -1.08 -4.07
C VAL A 98 4.68 -1.18 -3.90
N MET A 99 3.91 -0.67 -4.87
CA MET A 99 2.44 -0.76 -4.87
C MET A 99 1.92 -2.08 -5.42
N THR A 100 2.66 -2.80 -6.26
CA THR A 100 2.14 -3.94 -7.04
C THR A 100 2.86 -5.27 -6.81
N VAL A 101 4.00 -5.26 -6.11
CA VAL A 101 4.84 -6.45 -5.90
C VAL A 101 4.98 -6.72 -4.40
N LEU A 102 4.61 -7.94 -3.98
CA LEU A 102 4.85 -8.41 -2.62
C LEU A 102 6.35 -8.58 -2.35
N HIS A 103 6.75 -8.39 -1.09
CA HIS A 103 8.14 -8.49 -0.65
C HIS A 103 9.07 -7.52 -1.40
N SER A 104 8.57 -6.30 -1.64
CA SER A 104 9.35 -5.22 -2.24
C SER A 104 9.41 -4.02 -1.30
N GLY A 105 10.58 -3.38 -1.21
CA GLY A 105 10.79 -2.24 -0.32
C GLY A 105 12.25 -1.99 0.03
N GLY A 106 12.53 -0.82 0.59
CA GLY A 106 13.87 -0.41 1.03
C GLY A 106 14.18 -0.75 2.49
N LYS A 107 13.38 -1.63 3.14
CA LYS A 107 13.48 -1.95 4.57
C LYS A 107 14.13 -3.32 4.84
N PHE A 108 14.69 -3.95 3.80
CA PHE A 108 15.38 -5.24 3.92
C PHE A 108 16.84 -5.10 4.35
N ASP A 109 17.39 -3.90 4.28
CA ASP A 109 18.74 -3.57 4.74
C ASP A 109 18.73 -2.39 5.73
N GLN A 110 19.71 -2.34 6.63
CA GLN A 110 19.82 -1.26 7.63
C GLN A 110 20.30 0.08 7.04
N ASN A 111 20.56 0.12 5.72
CA ASN A 111 21.15 1.28 5.05
C ASN A 111 20.14 2.43 4.91
N THR A 112 18.88 2.09 4.67
CA THR A 112 17.83 3.09 4.40
C THR A 112 17.06 3.48 5.65
N TYR A 113 16.80 2.53 6.54
CA TYR A 113 16.15 2.72 7.83
C TYR A 113 16.95 1.97 8.90
N LYS A 114 17.49 2.70 9.88
CA LYS A 114 18.25 2.10 10.99
C LYS A 114 17.36 1.33 11.96
N VAL A 115 16.10 1.78 12.09
CA VAL A 115 15.02 1.14 12.84
C VAL A 115 13.74 1.39 12.05
N SER A 116 12.96 0.34 11.79
CA SER A 116 11.65 0.44 11.13
C SER A 116 10.66 -0.56 11.70
N GLY A 117 9.39 -0.18 11.78
CA GLY A 117 8.29 -1.08 12.17
C GLY A 117 7.92 -2.06 11.05
N GLY A 118 8.01 -1.62 9.78
CA GLY A 118 7.73 -2.47 8.62
C GLY A 118 8.95 -3.29 8.18
N LEU A 119 8.87 -4.62 8.22
CA LEU A 119 9.99 -5.51 7.83
C LEU A 119 9.66 -6.46 6.67
N HIS A 120 8.39 -6.64 6.34
CA HIS A 120 7.96 -7.69 5.41
C HIS A 120 7.92 -7.25 3.94
N GLY A 121 7.86 -5.93 3.67
CA GLY A 121 7.74 -5.39 2.31
C GLY A 121 6.41 -5.73 1.61
N VAL A 122 5.33 -5.87 2.38
CA VAL A 122 3.99 -6.25 1.86
C VAL A 122 2.89 -5.26 2.19
N GLY A 123 3.07 -4.38 3.18
CA GLY A 123 2.02 -3.55 3.76
C GLY A 123 1.23 -2.74 2.74
N VAL A 124 1.89 -1.77 2.09
CA VAL A 124 1.22 -0.85 1.16
C VAL A 124 0.69 -1.55 -0.11
N SER A 125 1.35 -2.63 -0.56
CA SER A 125 0.84 -3.43 -1.68
C SER A 125 -0.40 -4.24 -1.30
N CYS A 126 -0.52 -4.68 -0.04
CA CYS A 126 -1.76 -5.25 0.48
C CYS A 126 -2.87 -4.20 0.57
N VAL A 127 -2.56 -2.98 1.02
CA VAL A 127 -3.54 -1.87 1.01
C VAL A 127 -4.05 -1.62 -0.41
N ASN A 128 -3.14 -1.55 -1.40
CA ASN A 128 -3.53 -1.41 -2.80
C ASN A 128 -4.39 -2.57 -3.30
N ALA A 129 -3.99 -3.82 -3.02
CA ALA A 129 -4.72 -5.01 -3.41
C ALA A 129 -6.15 -5.06 -2.86
N LEU A 130 -6.32 -4.65 -1.59
CA LEU A 130 -7.57 -4.72 -0.85
C LEU A 130 -8.43 -3.44 -0.96
N SER A 131 -7.98 -2.48 -1.77
CA SER A 131 -8.74 -1.28 -2.07
C SER A 131 -9.49 -1.40 -3.39
N LYS A 132 -10.69 -0.82 -3.46
CA LYS A 132 -11.41 -0.63 -4.72
C LYS A 132 -10.59 0.24 -5.66
N TRP A 133 -10.07 1.35 -5.13
CA TRP A 133 -9.10 2.20 -5.82
C TRP A 133 -8.10 2.79 -4.82
N LEU A 134 -6.91 3.11 -5.32
CA LEU A 134 -5.86 3.80 -4.57
C LEU A 134 -5.20 4.86 -5.47
N GLU A 135 -4.99 6.05 -4.92
CA GLU A 135 -4.20 7.12 -5.52
C GLU A 135 -2.93 7.35 -4.70
N ALA A 136 -1.78 7.32 -5.36
CA ALA A 136 -0.50 7.71 -4.79
C ALA A 136 -0.05 9.03 -5.39
N ARG A 137 0.13 10.05 -4.55
CA ARG A 137 0.82 11.30 -4.87
C ARG A 137 2.15 11.32 -4.14
N VAL A 138 3.22 11.63 -4.85
CA VAL A 138 4.56 11.75 -4.28
C VAL A 138 5.13 13.10 -4.66
N TRP A 139 5.59 13.88 -3.69
CA TRP A 139 6.35 15.09 -3.95
C TRP A 139 7.84 14.76 -3.76
N ARG A 140 8.59 14.78 -4.86
CA ARG A 140 10.02 14.42 -4.88
C ARG A 140 10.69 14.98 -6.13
N ASP A 141 11.97 15.31 -6.03
CA ASP A 141 12.81 15.80 -7.14
C ASP A 141 12.26 17.09 -7.80
N GLY A 142 11.54 17.92 -7.02
CA GLY A 142 10.99 19.21 -7.44
C GLY A 142 9.65 19.14 -8.19
N PHE A 143 9.01 17.96 -8.22
CA PHE A 143 7.73 17.75 -8.92
C PHE A 143 6.76 16.93 -8.06
N GLU A 144 5.47 17.09 -8.34
CA GLU A 144 4.45 16.12 -7.96
C GLU A 144 4.46 14.97 -8.96
N TRP A 145 4.34 13.75 -8.46
CA TRP A 145 4.17 12.53 -9.21
C TRP A 145 2.87 11.88 -8.81
N PHE A 146 2.13 11.33 -9.76
CA PHE A 146 0.85 10.70 -9.51
C PHE A 146 0.78 9.33 -10.18
N MET A 147 0.17 8.39 -9.48
CA MET A 147 -0.19 7.09 -10.02
C MET A 147 -1.48 6.61 -9.37
N SER A 148 -2.39 6.05 -10.18
CA SER A 148 -3.65 5.49 -9.69
C SER A 148 -3.73 4.00 -9.95
N PHE A 149 -4.44 3.32 -9.07
CA PHE A 149 -4.60 1.88 -9.06
C PHE A 149 -6.07 1.51 -8.82
N GLU A 150 -6.45 0.35 -9.32
CA GLU A 150 -7.77 -0.24 -9.13
C GLU A 150 -7.59 -1.72 -8.78
N ARG A 151 -8.01 -2.11 -7.56
CA ARG A 151 -7.91 -3.49 -7.07
C ARG A 151 -6.50 -4.09 -7.18
N GLY A 152 -5.49 -3.30 -6.82
CA GLY A 152 -4.07 -3.70 -6.90
C GLY A 152 -3.43 -3.52 -8.28
N MET A 153 -4.20 -3.24 -9.33
CA MET A 153 -3.69 -3.12 -10.69
C MET A 153 -3.40 -1.66 -11.04
N VAL A 154 -2.34 -1.43 -11.82
CA VAL A 154 -2.01 -0.12 -12.37
C VAL A 154 -3.14 0.37 -13.27
N LYS A 155 -3.71 1.53 -12.96
CA LYS A 155 -4.77 2.17 -13.76
C LYS A 155 -4.23 3.27 -14.66
N THR A 156 -3.29 4.06 -14.15
CA THR A 156 -2.59 5.10 -14.93
C THR A 156 -1.08 4.88 -14.85
N PRO A 157 -0.31 5.19 -15.92
CA PRO A 157 1.14 5.23 -15.83
C PRO A 157 1.59 6.30 -14.83
N LEU A 158 2.86 6.27 -14.42
CA LEU A 158 3.43 7.31 -13.58
C LEU A 158 3.38 8.67 -14.31
N GLU A 159 2.60 9.60 -13.77
CA GLU A 159 2.43 10.95 -14.29
C GLU A 159 3.36 11.91 -13.56
N LYS A 160 4.18 12.65 -14.31
CA LYS A 160 4.89 13.82 -13.80
C LYS A 160 3.98 15.04 -13.89
N ARG A 161 3.69 15.65 -12.76
CA ARG A 161 2.78 16.80 -12.62
C ARG A 161 3.55 18.08 -12.30
N ASP A 162 2.86 19.04 -11.67
CA ASP A 162 3.35 20.38 -11.43
C ASP A 162 4.64 20.42 -10.61
N ARG A 163 5.40 21.51 -10.80
CA ARG A 163 6.57 21.81 -9.98
C ARG A 163 6.14 22.13 -8.56
N THR A 164 6.92 21.68 -7.61
CA THR A 164 6.67 21.90 -6.18
C THR A 164 7.96 21.94 -5.39
N ASN A 165 7.93 22.64 -4.26
CA ASN A 165 9.01 22.63 -3.27
C ASN A 165 8.69 21.69 -2.10
N ARG A 166 7.56 20.98 -2.15
CA ARG A 166 7.15 20.01 -1.14
C ARG A 166 7.94 18.71 -1.30
N THR A 167 8.06 17.97 -0.20
CA THR A 167 8.44 16.56 -0.19
C THR A 167 7.42 15.76 0.59
N GLY A 168 7.33 14.46 0.30
CA GLY A 168 6.51 13.53 1.06
C GLY A 168 5.63 12.65 0.18
N THR A 169 4.82 11.83 0.84
CA THR A 169 3.89 10.91 0.18
C THR A 169 2.48 11.17 0.67
N ARG A 170 1.51 11.14 -0.25
CA ARG A 170 0.08 11.07 0.05
C ARG A 170 -0.49 9.83 -0.60
N ILE A 171 -1.00 8.91 0.22
CA ILE A 171 -1.77 7.76 -0.23
C ILE A 171 -3.22 8.01 0.13
N THR A 172 -4.11 7.88 -0.86
CA THR A 172 -5.56 7.91 -0.65
C THR A 172 -6.16 6.63 -1.18
N PHE A 173 -6.97 5.95 -0.39
CA PHE A 173 -7.55 4.67 -0.81
C PHE A 173 -8.97 4.51 -0.29
N LEU A 174 -9.77 3.76 -1.06
CA LEU A 174 -11.09 3.33 -0.66
C LEU A 174 -11.09 1.80 -0.51
N PRO A 175 -11.33 1.25 0.68
CA PRO A 175 -11.42 -0.20 0.89
C PRO A 175 -12.44 -0.86 -0.04
N ASP A 176 -12.15 -2.09 -0.51
CA ASP A 176 -13.05 -2.81 -1.40
C ASP A 176 -14.21 -3.46 -0.63
N SER A 177 -15.42 -2.97 -0.84
CA SER A 177 -16.64 -3.51 -0.22
C SER A 177 -16.97 -4.95 -0.62
N ASP A 178 -16.34 -5.48 -1.68
CA ASP A 178 -16.47 -6.89 -2.06
C ASP A 178 -15.57 -7.81 -1.19
N ILE A 179 -14.67 -7.23 -0.41
CA ILE A 179 -13.72 -7.95 0.46
C ILE A 179 -14.06 -7.78 1.93
N PHE A 180 -14.35 -6.55 2.36
CA PHE A 180 -14.60 -6.23 3.76
C PHE A 180 -16.07 -6.35 4.13
N GLU A 181 -16.33 -6.94 5.29
CA GLU A 181 -17.68 -7.04 5.86
C GLU A 181 -18.17 -5.67 6.36
N GLU A 182 -17.23 -4.85 6.84
CA GLU A 182 -17.45 -3.49 7.30
C GLU A 182 -16.56 -2.51 6.54
N THR A 183 -17.10 -1.35 6.18
CA THR A 183 -16.35 -0.31 5.43
C THR A 183 -16.38 1.05 6.12
N ILE A 184 -16.93 1.11 7.33
CA ILE A 184 -16.99 2.33 8.14
C ILE A 184 -15.85 2.28 9.16
N PHE A 185 -15.00 3.30 9.12
CA PHE A 185 -13.91 3.44 10.08
C PHE A 185 -14.44 3.93 11.44
N ASP A 186 -13.86 3.37 12.51
CA ASP A 186 -14.13 3.76 13.88
C ASP A 186 -13.11 4.82 14.31
N SER A 187 -13.62 5.99 14.71
CA SER A 187 -12.78 7.11 15.10
C SER A 187 -11.96 6.85 16.36
N GLU A 188 -12.49 6.10 17.33
CA GLU A 188 -11.78 5.83 18.58
C GLU A 188 -10.60 4.89 18.35
N ILE A 189 -10.79 3.85 17.52
CA ILE A 189 -9.70 2.92 17.14
C ILE A 189 -8.57 3.68 16.45
N LEU A 190 -8.89 4.54 15.47
CA LEU A 190 -7.90 5.36 14.78
C LEU A 190 -7.20 6.33 15.75
N LEU A 191 -7.96 7.07 16.56
CA LEU A 191 -7.41 8.07 17.48
C LEU A 191 -6.51 7.43 18.56
N ASN A 192 -6.89 6.27 19.09
CA ASN A 192 -6.08 5.55 20.06
C ASN A 192 -4.74 5.15 19.45
N ARG A 193 -4.76 4.54 18.26
CA ARG A 193 -3.52 4.14 17.57
C ARG A 193 -2.62 5.33 17.21
N LEU A 194 -3.18 6.47 16.85
CA LEU A 194 -2.41 7.67 16.47
C LEU A 194 -1.84 8.44 17.67
N ARG A 195 -2.30 8.15 18.90
CA ARG A 195 -1.81 8.76 20.14
C ARG A 195 -0.66 7.97 20.77
N GLU A 196 -0.64 6.67 20.57
CA GLU A 196 0.45 5.76 20.98
C GLU A 196 1.78 6.14 20.30
#